data_AF-A0A8S1NKU6-F1
#
_entry.id   AF-A0A8S1NKU6-F1
#
_cell.length_a   1.000
_cell.length_b   1.000
_cell.length_c   1.000
_cell.angle_alpha   90.00
_cell.angle_beta   90.00
_cell.angle_gamma   90.00
#
_symmetry.space_group_name_H-M   'P 1'
#
loop_
_entity.id
_entity.type
_entity.pdbx_description
1 polymer ?
#
loop_
_entity_poly.entity_id
_entity_poly.type
_entity_poly.pdbx_seq_one_letter_code
_entity_poly.pdbx_strand_id
1 'polypeptide(L)'
;MQQNSTNHEDGQPNNIVDNLEFQSVLDIQNLNDDQFQEEIQEQNNHIQESNKEQQNNLNIIHQELQKIDEQKPQPELEGEFYKVSPHFLETNSTYYCTLFSRRFTYYNIKNKEKPLGILDFDYQKYIFSYLKSKDDTYIQSFILQPEGCEKKFEFVVPTRTREQSKQWVQLIQQYIQQSNGYINNIMSLSKYYRFWRHERILDPQILAQAQTGDLLIFRTRGTLQNLQRSITRSDYDHIVMFLKNPWEDPMLFESSNQYGVISFSYKRFVKAKSYKNYEKILYKPLLNVSENNRLLMYAYAEAQIGKGYSLSMMKFFKKSTRQNFFCSELIAYIYQLMGFIPETEKCCSFLPGNFTDEDKRLDLLKSAQLGPDYIVDFYYLQ
;
A
#
# COMPACT_ATOMS: atom_id res chain seq x y z
N MET A 1 -2.44 -59.06 -49.30
CA MET A 1 -2.36 -59.25 -47.85
C MET A 1 -1.49 -58.15 -47.26
N GLN A 2 -2.02 -57.50 -46.22
CA GLN A 2 -1.36 -56.64 -45.22
C GLN A 2 -0.69 -55.33 -45.67
N GLN A 3 -1.40 -54.24 -45.35
CA GLN A 3 -0.83 -52.96 -44.93
C GLN A 3 -0.05 -53.15 -43.62
N ASN A 4 1.05 -52.41 -43.44
CA ASN A 4 1.51 -52.02 -42.11
C ASN A 4 2.23 -50.66 -42.14
N SER A 5 1.81 -49.86 -41.18
CA SER A 5 2.15 -48.49 -40.84
C SER A 5 3.15 -48.46 -39.67
N THR A 6 4.09 -47.51 -39.68
CA THR A 6 4.82 -47.01 -38.48
C THR A 6 5.21 -45.55 -38.75
N ASN A 7 4.54 -44.59 -38.11
CA ASN A 7 4.79 -44.01 -36.79
C ASN A 7 5.90 -42.93 -36.81
N HIS A 8 5.46 -41.67 -36.92
CA HIS A 8 6.16 -40.50 -36.41
C HIS A 8 5.56 -40.15 -35.04
N GLU A 9 6.38 -40.20 -33.99
CA GLU A 9 6.07 -39.64 -32.67
C GLU A 9 6.29 -38.12 -32.71
N ASP A 10 5.22 -37.35 -32.58
CA ASP A 10 5.29 -35.93 -32.24
C ASP A 10 5.31 -35.81 -30.71
N GLY A 11 6.44 -35.36 -30.17
CA GLY A 11 6.57 -34.97 -28.78
C GLY A 11 5.76 -33.70 -28.51
N GLN A 12 4.81 -33.79 -27.59
CA GLN A 12 4.15 -32.61 -27.03
C GLN A 12 5.14 -31.80 -26.17
N PRO A 13 5.11 -30.46 -26.22
CA PRO A 13 5.92 -29.63 -25.34
C PRO A 13 5.35 -29.67 -23.91
N ASN A 14 6.22 -29.99 -22.94
CA ASN A 14 5.94 -29.85 -21.51
C ASN A 14 5.57 -28.40 -21.18
N ASN A 15 4.29 -28.15 -20.84
CA ASN A 15 3.81 -26.87 -20.34
C ASN A 15 4.31 -26.65 -18.90
N ILE A 16 5.45 -25.99 -18.76
CA ILE A 16 6.02 -25.52 -17.49
C ILE A 16 5.10 -24.49 -16.78
N VAL A 17 4.06 -23.98 -17.48
CA VAL A 17 3.14 -22.93 -17.00
C VAL A 17 2.01 -23.48 -16.13
N ASP A 18 1.71 -24.78 -16.20
CA ASP A 18 0.54 -25.38 -15.53
C ASP A 18 0.72 -25.54 -13.99
N ASN A 19 1.90 -25.27 -13.44
CA ASN A 19 2.24 -25.41 -12.01
C ASN A 19 2.47 -24.08 -11.26
N LEU A 20 1.95 -22.95 -11.77
CA LEU A 20 2.02 -21.67 -11.06
C LEU A 20 0.93 -21.59 -9.97
N GLU A 21 1.19 -22.22 -8.82
CA GLU A 21 0.34 -22.10 -7.62
C GLU A 21 0.39 -20.66 -7.07
N PHE A 22 -0.78 -20.04 -6.90
CA PHE A 22 -0.94 -18.75 -6.20
C PHE A 22 -1.19 -19.03 -4.73
N GLN A 23 -0.28 -18.61 -3.86
CA GLN A 23 -0.45 -18.79 -2.42
C GLN A 23 -1.35 -17.68 -1.87
N SER A 24 -2.46 -18.06 -1.25
CA SER A 24 -3.33 -17.14 -0.52
C SER A 24 -2.66 -16.59 0.73
N VAL A 25 -3.22 -15.53 1.32
CA VAL A 25 -2.74 -15.02 2.61
C VAL A 25 -2.83 -16.10 3.69
N LEU A 26 -3.83 -16.99 3.58
CA LEU A 26 -4.02 -18.14 4.48
C LEU A 26 -3.14 -19.35 4.12
N ASP A 27 -2.78 -19.58 2.85
CA ASP A 27 -1.97 -20.74 2.45
C ASP A 27 -0.54 -20.64 3.02
N ILE A 28 -0.11 -19.40 3.30
CA ILE A 28 1.17 -19.13 3.97
C ILE A 28 1.06 -19.33 5.50
N GLN A 29 -0.15 -19.52 6.05
CA GLN A 29 -0.39 -19.79 7.47
C GLN A 29 -0.20 -21.27 7.86
N ASN A 30 0.32 -22.14 6.98
CA ASN A 30 0.59 -23.57 7.27
C ASN A 30 1.73 -23.78 8.31
N LEU A 31 1.49 -23.29 9.53
CA LEU A 31 2.01 -23.78 10.79
C LEU A 31 0.77 -24.00 11.69
N ASN A 32 0.24 -25.22 11.63
CA ASN A 32 -0.81 -25.85 12.46
C ASN A 32 -2.28 -25.59 12.04
N ASP A 33 -2.73 -26.35 11.03
CA ASP A 33 -4.10 -26.38 10.49
C ASP A 33 -5.19 -26.87 11.46
N ASP A 34 -4.85 -27.57 12.54
CA ASP A 34 -5.85 -28.13 13.46
C ASP A 34 -6.62 -27.03 14.24
N GLN A 35 -6.03 -25.85 14.45
CA GLN A 35 -6.70 -24.73 15.13
C GLN A 35 -7.66 -23.94 14.21
N PHE A 36 -7.50 -24.02 12.89
CA PHE A 36 -8.29 -23.22 11.94
C PHE A 36 -9.74 -23.73 11.81
N GLN A 37 -9.94 -25.05 11.85
CA GLN A 37 -11.27 -25.66 11.76
C GLN A 37 -12.07 -25.50 13.07
N GLU A 38 -11.40 -25.52 14.23
CA GLU A 38 -12.04 -25.27 15.54
C GLU A 38 -12.41 -23.78 15.74
N GLU A 39 -11.58 -22.84 15.29
CA GLU A 39 -11.85 -21.39 15.42
C GLU A 39 -13.03 -20.90 14.55
N ILE A 40 -13.33 -21.54 13.41
CA ILE A 40 -14.53 -21.23 12.62
C ILE A 40 -15.82 -21.57 13.40
N GLN A 41 -15.77 -22.52 14.34
CA GLN A 41 -16.87 -22.84 15.26
C GLN A 41 -16.86 -21.97 16.53
N GLU A 42 -15.70 -21.58 17.04
CA GLU A 42 -15.58 -20.79 18.28
C GLU A 42 -15.75 -19.27 18.11
N GLN A 43 -15.68 -18.74 16.88
CA GLN A 43 -15.94 -17.33 16.56
C GLN A 43 -17.36 -16.84 16.94
N ASN A 44 -18.28 -17.74 17.24
CA ASN A 44 -19.61 -17.37 17.73
C ASN A 44 -19.68 -17.05 19.24
N ASN A 45 -18.63 -17.32 20.06
CA ASN A 45 -18.80 -17.30 21.52
C ASN A 45 -17.77 -16.53 22.37
N HIS A 46 -16.64 -16.04 21.85
CA HIS A 46 -15.64 -15.39 22.71
C HIS A 46 -15.08 -14.08 22.14
N ILE A 47 -15.90 -13.03 22.18
CA ILE A 47 -15.44 -11.64 22.15
C ILE A 47 -15.81 -10.99 23.48
N GLN A 48 -14.96 -11.15 24.48
CA GLN A 48 -14.87 -10.27 25.66
C GLN A 48 -13.61 -10.66 26.43
N GLU A 49 -12.57 -9.81 26.42
CA GLU A 49 -11.82 -9.39 27.62
C GLU A 49 -10.44 -8.74 27.37
N SER A 50 -9.84 -8.74 26.17
CA SER A 50 -8.48 -8.17 26.00
C SER A 50 -8.38 -6.72 25.48
N ASN A 51 -9.43 -5.88 25.60
CA ASN A 51 -9.51 -4.60 24.89
C ASN A 51 -9.09 -3.32 25.64
N LYS A 52 -8.60 -3.31 26.89
CA LYS A 52 -8.44 -2.03 27.62
C LYS A 52 -7.15 -1.22 27.38
N GLU A 53 -6.02 -1.85 27.05
CA GLU A 53 -4.76 -1.09 26.85
C GLU A 53 -4.52 -0.66 25.39
N GLN A 54 -4.91 -1.47 24.41
CA GLN A 54 -4.77 -1.09 23.00
C GLN A 54 -5.76 0.02 22.58
N GLN A 55 -6.93 0.06 23.21
CA GLN A 55 -7.99 1.02 22.90
C GLN A 55 -7.61 2.45 23.34
N ASN A 56 -6.78 2.61 24.38
CA ASN A 56 -6.27 3.93 24.77
C ASN A 56 -5.27 4.51 23.76
N ASN A 57 -4.34 3.71 23.22
CA ASN A 57 -3.42 4.17 22.18
C ASN A 57 -4.15 4.45 20.84
N LEU A 58 -5.15 3.64 20.50
CA LEU A 58 -6.00 3.86 19.32
C LEU A 58 -6.85 5.13 19.47
N ASN A 59 -7.37 5.42 20.66
CA ASN A 59 -8.15 6.64 20.90
C ASN A 59 -7.32 7.92 20.75
N ILE A 60 -6.05 7.91 21.17
CA ILE A 60 -5.14 9.07 20.99
C ILE A 60 -4.87 9.30 19.48
N ILE A 61 -4.55 8.23 18.74
CA ILE A 61 -4.34 8.32 17.29
C ILE A 61 -5.62 8.77 16.58
N HIS A 62 -6.78 8.27 17.01
CA HIS A 62 -8.07 8.63 16.41
C HIS A 62 -8.43 10.11 16.65
N GLN A 63 -8.14 10.66 17.83
CA GLN A 63 -8.35 12.07 18.15
C GLN A 63 -7.41 13.00 17.36
N GLU A 64 -6.20 12.56 17.03
CA GLU A 64 -5.29 13.31 16.17
C GLU A 64 -5.71 13.25 14.70
N LEU A 65 -6.20 12.10 14.22
CA LEU A 65 -6.65 11.91 12.84
C LEU A 65 -7.96 12.63 12.52
N GLN A 66 -8.94 12.66 13.45
CA GLN A 66 -10.22 13.34 13.24
C GLN A 66 -10.08 14.87 13.09
N LYS A 67 -8.98 15.47 13.56
CA LYS A 67 -8.72 16.92 13.37
C LYS A 67 -8.26 17.28 11.96
N ILE A 68 -7.91 16.30 11.12
CA ILE A 68 -7.27 16.53 9.81
C ILE A 68 -8.29 16.63 8.66
N ASP A 69 -9.56 16.23 8.85
CA ASP A 69 -10.42 15.78 7.74
C ASP A 69 -11.42 16.78 7.13
N GLU A 70 -11.36 18.08 7.44
CA GLU A 70 -12.34 19.04 6.85
C GLU A 70 -11.75 20.19 6.02
N GLN A 71 -10.43 20.34 5.95
CA GLN A 71 -9.78 21.28 5.03
C GLN A 71 -8.48 20.66 4.52
N LYS A 72 -8.15 20.83 3.22
CA LYS A 72 -6.82 20.47 2.71
C LYS A 72 -5.79 21.14 3.63
N PRO A 73 -5.00 20.37 4.39
CA PRO A 73 -4.10 20.95 5.36
C PRO A 73 -3.14 21.90 4.65
N GLN A 74 -3.12 23.16 5.08
CA GLN A 74 -2.17 24.14 4.56
C GLN A 74 -0.79 23.85 5.15
N PRO A 75 0.28 23.90 4.33
CA PRO A 75 1.62 23.69 4.86
C PRO A 75 1.96 24.80 5.86
N GLU A 76 2.69 24.43 6.92
CA GLU A 76 3.14 25.40 7.93
C GLU A 76 4.26 26.26 7.36
N LEU A 77 5.08 25.67 6.49
CA LEU A 77 6.03 26.39 5.66
C LEU A 77 6.02 25.85 4.23
N GLU A 78 6.11 26.75 3.27
CA GLU A 78 6.34 26.44 1.86
C GLU A 78 7.37 27.39 1.28
N GLY A 79 8.17 26.89 0.33
CA GLY A 79 9.30 27.66 -0.19
C GLY A 79 10.05 26.92 -1.27
N GLU A 80 11.00 27.61 -1.90
CA GLU A 80 11.79 27.04 -2.98
C GLU A 80 13.21 26.77 -2.53
N PHE A 81 13.75 25.63 -2.93
CA PHE A 81 15.10 25.22 -2.60
C PHE A 81 15.79 24.64 -3.82
N TYR A 82 17.11 24.77 -3.84
CA TYR A 82 17.97 24.08 -4.79
C TYR A 82 18.36 22.74 -4.19
N LYS A 83 18.05 21.62 -4.86
CA LYS A 83 18.44 20.30 -4.33
C LYS A 83 19.72 19.83 -5.00
N VAL A 84 20.73 19.50 -4.20
CA VAL A 84 22.01 18.95 -4.70
C VAL A 84 21.77 17.51 -5.16
N SER A 85 22.21 17.19 -6.38
CA SER A 85 22.08 15.86 -6.98
C SER A 85 23.46 15.23 -7.18
N PRO A 86 23.67 13.97 -6.73
CA PRO A 86 25.00 13.37 -6.71
C PRO A 86 25.53 12.88 -8.07
N HIS A 87 24.75 12.92 -9.15
CA HIS A 87 25.01 12.10 -10.35
C HIS A 87 25.07 12.81 -11.70
N PHE A 88 25.04 14.14 -11.84
CA PHE A 88 25.36 14.75 -13.15
C PHE A 88 25.82 16.21 -13.04
N LEU A 89 26.59 16.61 -14.04
CA LEU A 89 27.16 17.94 -14.29
C LEU A 89 26.14 19.07 -14.04
N GLU A 90 26.46 19.89 -13.03
CA GLU A 90 26.12 21.31 -12.88
C GLU A 90 24.74 21.78 -13.39
N THR A 91 23.66 21.42 -12.71
CA THR A 91 22.61 22.42 -12.41
C THR A 91 21.84 21.99 -11.17
N ASN A 92 21.95 22.79 -10.11
CA ASN A 92 21.02 22.72 -9.00
C ASN A 92 19.60 22.96 -9.52
N SER A 93 18.79 21.91 -9.56
CA SER A 93 17.38 22.06 -9.94
C SER A 93 16.61 22.73 -8.80
N THR A 94 15.71 23.64 -9.15
CA THR A 94 14.81 24.29 -8.19
C THR A 94 13.60 23.39 -7.92
N TYR A 95 13.32 23.20 -6.64
CA TYR A 95 12.18 22.44 -6.13
C TYR A 95 11.32 23.34 -5.28
N TYR A 96 10.02 23.16 -5.38
CA TYR A 96 9.09 23.68 -4.38
C TYR A 96 8.99 22.65 -3.25
N CYS A 97 9.15 23.10 -2.01
CA CYS A 97 9.16 22.25 -0.83
C CYS A 97 8.11 22.73 0.16
N THR A 98 7.55 21.78 0.90
CA THR A 98 6.58 22.02 1.96
C THR A 98 7.03 21.31 3.24
N LEU A 99 6.73 21.93 4.37
CA LEU A 99 6.82 21.31 5.69
C LEU A 99 5.44 21.38 6.33
N PHE A 100 4.90 20.22 6.67
CA PHE A 100 3.59 20.10 7.29
C PHE A 100 3.55 18.83 8.12
N SER A 101 3.06 18.90 9.37
CA SER A 101 2.82 17.72 10.20
C SER A 101 4.02 16.75 10.25
N ARG A 102 5.20 17.28 10.58
CA ARG A 102 6.48 16.52 10.65
C ARG A 102 6.90 15.83 9.36
N ARG A 103 6.38 16.28 8.22
CA ARG A 103 6.71 15.78 6.88
C ARG A 103 7.33 16.88 6.04
N PHE A 104 8.53 16.64 5.54
CA PHE A 104 9.19 17.49 4.54
C PHE A 104 9.00 16.88 3.14
N THR A 105 8.28 17.57 2.26
CA THR A 105 8.00 17.09 0.91
C THR A 105 8.58 18.04 -0.12
N TYR A 106 9.10 17.51 -1.24
CA TYR A 106 9.59 18.32 -2.34
C TYR A 106 9.04 17.87 -3.69
N TYR A 107 8.77 18.86 -4.55
CA TYR A 107 8.06 18.72 -5.82
C TYR A 107 8.86 19.33 -6.97
N ASN A 108 8.55 18.91 -8.20
CA ASN A 108 9.02 19.66 -9.36
C ASN A 108 8.36 21.05 -9.33
N ILE A 109 9.14 22.12 -9.48
CA ILE A 109 8.57 23.47 -9.47
C ILE A 109 7.50 23.69 -10.56
N LYS A 110 7.60 22.96 -11.68
CA LYS A 110 6.65 23.00 -12.79
C LYS A 110 5.43 22.08 -12.58
N ASN A 111 5.52 21.12 -11.66
CA ASN A 111 4.42 20.20 -11.34
C ASN A 111 4.42 19.92 -9.83
N LYS A 112 3.55 20.64 -9.12
CA LYS A 112 3.37 20.56 -7.66
C LYS A 112 2.34 19.52 -7.23
N GLU A 113 1.73 18.78 -8.16
CA GLU A 113 0.69 17.80 -7.84
C GLU A 113 1.29 16.48 -7.34
N LYS A 114 2.45 16.08 -7.88
CA LYS A 114 3.10 14.82 -7.53
C LYS A 114 4.42 15.05 -6.78
N PRO A 115 4.57 14.54 -5.56
CA PRO A 115 5.82 14.67 -4.82
C PRO A 115 6.95 13.89 -5.51
N LEU A 116 8.14 14.48 -5.54
CA LEU A 116 9.37 13.83 -5.99
C LEU A 116 10.16 13.20 -4.83
N GLY A 117 9.89 13.65 -3.62
CA GLY A 117 10.24 12.91 -2.42
C GLY A 117 9.55 13.43 -1.18
N ILE A 118 9.34 12.50 -0.26
CA ILE A 118 8.63 12.64 1.00
C ILE A 118 9.56 12.13 2.09
N LEU A 119 9.93 13.03 2.99
CA LEU A 119 10.77 12.75 4.15
C LEU A 119 9.87 12.90 5.37
N ASP A 120 9.23 11.80 5.76
CA ASP A 120 8.33 11.77 6.90
C ASP A 120 9.12 11.37 8.16
N PHE A 121 9.21 12.29 9.11
CA PHE A 121 10.03 12.11 10.30
C PHE A 121 9.41 11.12 11.29
N ASP A 122 8.12 10.80 11.17
CA ASP A 122 7.47 9.80 12.02
C ASP A 122 7.85 8.36 11.62
N TYR A 123 8.27 8.15 10.37
CA TYR A 123 8.61 6.82 9.84
C TYR A 123 10.09 6.54 9.74
N GLN A 124 10.96 7.51 10.00
CA GLN A 124 12.41 7.35 9.93
C GLN A 124 13.09 8.42 10.77
N LYS A 125 14.10 8.03 11.54
CA LYS A 125 14.99 8.95 12.24
C LYS A 125 15.92 9.63 11.24
N TYR A 126 16.08 10.94 11.38
CA TYR A 126 16.97 11.74 10.54
C TYR A 126 18.06 12.40 11.37
N ILE A 127 19.27 12.36 10.83
CA ILE A 127 20.36 13.24 11.21
C ILE A 127 20.17 14.54 10.43
N PHE A 128 20.08 15.65 11.17
CA PHE A 128 19.88 16.98 10.61
C PHE A 128 21.11 17.86 10.86
N SER A 129 21.55 18.54 9.81
CA SER A 129 22.65 19.50 9.89
C SER A 129 22.41 20.66 8.93
N TYR A 130 23.02 21.81 9.19
CA TYR A 130 22.87 22.99 8.35
C TYR A 130 24.13 23.86 8.38
N LEU A 131 24.30 24.67 7.33
CA LEU A 131 25.39 25.61 7.16
C LEU A 131 24.84 27.03 7.18
N LYS A 132 25.43 27.90 8.01
CA LYS A 132 25.10 29.33 8.10
C LYS A 132 25.94 30.13 7.09
N SER A 133 25.45 31.30 6.70
CA SER A 133 26.28 32.28 6.00
C SER A 133 27.45 32.75 6.87
N LYS A 134 28.50 33.33 6.25
CA LYS A 134 29.72 33.77 6.97
C LYS A 134 29.44 34.79 8.09
N ASP A 135 28.41 35.58 7.92
CA ASP A 135 27.91 36.62 8.82
C ASP A 135 26.75 36.15 9.72
N ASP A 136 26.38 34.87 9.67
CA ASP A 136 25.27 34.26 10.41
C ASP A 136 23.90 34.97 10.22
N THR A 137 23.72 35.65 9.09
CA THR A 137 22.46 36.35 8.78
C THR A 137 21.39 35.39 8.27
N TYR A 138 21.77 34.34 7.53
CA TYR A 138 20.84 33.34 6.99
C TYR A 138 21.45 31.92 6.95
N ILE A 139 20.60 30.92 6.72
CA ILE A 139 21.03 29.54 6.47
C ILE A 139 21.34 29.38 4.99
N GLN A 140 22.56 28.95 4.65
CA GLN A 140 23.00 28.73 3.28
C GLN A 140 22.49 27.39 2.73
N SER A 141 22.54 26.34 3.53
CA SER A 141 22.02 25.01 3.16
C SER A 141 21.68 24.18 4.40
N PHE A 142 20.89 23.13 4.20
CA PHE A 142 20.65 22.10 5.20
C PHE A 142 20.63 20.70 4.58
N ILE A 143 20.89 19.70 5.41
CA ILE A 143 20.98 18.30 5.03
C ILE A 143 20.07 17.48 5.95
N LEU A 144 19.18 16.71 5.34
CA LEU A 144 18.43 15.65 5.98
C LEU A 144 19.05 14.31 5.55
N GLN A 145 19.57 13.55 6.51
CA GLN A 145 20.10 12.21 6.27
C GLN A 145 19.33 11.18 7.11
N PRO A 146 18.61 10.24 6.48
CA PRO A 146 18.04 9.09 7.19
C PRO A 146 19.15 8.31 7.89
N GLU A 147 19.00 8.07 9.18
CA GLU A 147 19.95 7.25 9.92
C GLU A 147 19.93 5.79 9.43
N GLY A 148 21.11 5.19 9.31
CA GLY A 148 21.29 3.87 8.68
C GLY A 148 21.36 3.90 7.14
N CYS A 149 21.31 5.08 6.51
CA CYS A 149 21.44 5.24 5.06
C CYS A 149 22.60 6.17 4.70
N GLU A 150 23.31 5.88 3.60
CA GLU A 150 24.32 6.78 3.02
C GLU A 150 23.69 7.96 2.26
N LYS A 151 22.39 7.86 1.93
CA LYS A 151 21.70 8.87 1.13
C LYS A 151 21.54 10.16 1.91
N LYS A 152 22.04 11.27 1.36
CA LYS A 152 21.82 12.63 1.88
C LYS A 152 20.84 13.41 1.00
N PHE A 153 19.97 14.16 1.63
CA PHE A 153 19.08 15.13 0.99
C PHE A 153 19.54 16.53 1.36
N GLU A 154 20.35 17.12 0.49
CA GLU A 154 20.89 18.45 0.67
C GLU A 154 20.10 19.49 -0.13
N PHE A 155 19.73 20.57 0.56
CA PHE A 155 18.95 21.68 0.05
C PHE A 155 19.70 23.00 0.29
N VAL A 156 19.99 23.73 -0.78
CA VAL A 156 20.60 25.06 -0.75
C VAL A 156 19.50 26.11 -0.81
N VAL A 157 19.61 27.13 0.03
CA VAL A 157 18.61 28.19 0.21
C VAL A 157 18.83 29.30 -0.83
N PRO A 158 17.87 29.54 -1.75
CA PRO A 158 17.96 30.65 -2.69
C PRO A 158 17.76 32.00 -2.00
N THR A 159 18.19 33.09 -2.64
CA THR A 159 18.07 34.46 -2.09
C THR A 159 16.67 34.79 -1.60
N ARG A 160 15.64 34.43 -2.38
CA ARG A 160 14.22 34.66 -2.05
C ARG A 160 13.69 33.94 -0.80
N THR A 161 14.40 32.92 -0.31
CA THR A 161 14.00 32.13 0.87
C THR A 161 14.90 32.41 2.08
N ARG A 162 15.93 33.26 1.93
CA ARG A 162 16.89 33.55 3.01
C ARG A 162 16.24 34.13 4.26
N GLU A 163 15.25 34.98 4.11
CA GLU A 163 14.55 35.61 5.24
C GLU A 163 13.87 34.58 6.15
N GLN A 164 13.28 33.53 5.57
CA GLN A 164 12.60 32.46 6.31
C GLN A 164 13.53 31.29 6.69
N SER A 165 14.79 31.31 6.24
CA SER A 165 15.69 30.16 6.32
C SER A 165 15.97 29.67 7.74
N LYS A 166 16.05 30.59 8.71
CA LYS A 166 16.21 30.25 10.13
C LYS A 166 14.96 29.58 10.70
N GLN A 167 13.77 30.05 10.32
CA GLN A 167 12.49 29.48 10.72
C GLN A 167 12.35 28.04 10.18
N TRP A 168 12.71 27.81 8.92
CA TRP A 168 12.76 26.46 8.33
C TRP A 168 13.62 25.51 9.15
N VAL A 169 14.87 25.88 9.43
CA VAL A 169 15.80 25.04 10.20
C VAL A 169 15.28 24.76 11.61
N GLN A 170 14.77 25.78 12.30
CA GLN A 170 14.21 25.64 13.64
C GLN A 170 13.02 24.67 13.66
N LEU A 171 12.08 24.82 12.72
CA LEU A 171 10.88 23.98 12.66
C LEU A 171 11.20 22.54 12.24
N ILE A 172 12.09 22.34 11.26
CA ILE A 172 12.57 21.00 10.89
C ILE A 172 13.22 20.32 12.10
N GLN A 173 14.09 21.02 12.83
CA GLN A 173 14.77 20.47 13.99
C GLN A 173 13.76 20.10 15.10
N GLN A 174 12.80 20.97 15.38
CA GLN A 174 11.71 20.68 16.32
C GLN A 174 10.92 19.45 15.89
N TYR A 175 10.53 19.34 14.63
CA TYR A 175 9.73 18.24 14.12
C TYR A 175 10.46 16.91 14.15
N ILE A 176 11.75 16.90 13.85
CA ILE A 176 12.58 15.69 14.02
C ILE A 176 12.62 15.30 15.49
N GLN A 177 12.89 16.23 16.42
CA GLN A 177 13.01 15.91 17.84
C GLN A 177 11.70 15.39 18.46
N GLN A 178 10.55 15.80 17.92
CA GLN A 178 9.21 15.43 18.38
C GLN A 178 8.59 14.26 17.57
N SER A 179 9.31 13.70 16.60
CA SER A 179 8.76 12.64 15.75
C SER A 179 8.88 11.27 16.39
N ASN A 180 7.97 10.37 15.99
CA ASN A 180 8.04 8.95 16.34
C ASN A 180 9.36 8.33 15.86
N GLY A 181 9.88 8.81 14.72
CA GLY A 181 11.12 8.32 14.17
C GLY A 181 12.31 8.55 15.11
N TYR A 182 12.40 9.74 15.70
CA TYR A 182 13.43 10.07 16.67
C TYR A 182 13.20 9.39 18.01
N ILE A 183 12.00 9.50 18.58
CA ILE A 183 11.66 8.98 19.91
C ILE A 183 11.87 7.46 19.98
N ASN A 184 11.46 6.73 18.94
CA ASN A 184 11.52 5.27 18.91
C ASN A 184 12.75 4.73 18.14
N ASN A 185 13.70 5.59 17.77
CA ASN A 185 14.93 5.23 17.05
C ASN A 185 14.68 4.37 15.79
N ILE A 186 13.74 4.80 14.97
CA ILE A 186 13.24 4.08 13.79
C ILE A 186 14.21 4.23 12.62
N MET A 187 14.74 3.13 12.10
CA MET A 187 15.67 3.15 10.95
C MET A 187 15.27 2.20 9.81
N SER A 188 14.08 1.61 9.84
CA SER A 188 13.71 0.53 8.94
C SER A 188 13.56 0.97 7.47
N LEU A 189 13.29 2.26 7.20
CA LEU A 189 13.09 2.73 5.82
C LEU A 189 14.35 2.68 4.98
N SER A 190 15.51 2.82 5.61
CA SER A 190 16.82 2.74 4.95
C SER A 190 17.01 1.46 4.13
N LYS A 191 16.27 0.38 4.47
CA LYS A 191 16.31 -0.92 3.76
C LYS A 191 15.61 -0.89 2.40
N TYR A 192 14.69 0.05 2.17
CA TYR A 192 13.94 0.11 0.92
C TYR A 192 14.60 1.06 -0.07
N TYR A 193 14.92 0.54 -1.26
CA TYR A 193 15.43 1.38 -2.35
C TYR A 193 14.42 2.49 -2.68
N ARG A 194 14.91 3.73 -2.78
CA ARG A 194 14.09 4.93 -3.07
C ARG A 194 12.90 5.10 -2.11
N PHE A 195 13.04 4.74 -0.83
CA PHE A 195 11.98 4.84 0.18
C PHE A 195 11.28 6.21 0.23
N TRP A 196 12.00 7.30 -0.10
CA TRP A 196 11.49 8.66 -0.12
C TRP A 196 10.52 8.95 -1.28
N ARG A 197 10.39 8.07 -2.28
CA ARG A 197 9.53 8.31 -3.45
C ARG A 197 8.09 7.83 -3.29
N HIS A 198 7.78 7.21 -2.16
CA HIS A 198 6.50 6.55 -1.94
C HIS A 198 5.88 7.06 -0.63
N GLU A 199 4.57 7.30 -0.64
CA GLU A 199 3.83 7.52 0.60
C GLU A 199 3.83 6.24 1.42
N ARG A 200 3.74 6.40 2.73
CA ARG A 200 3.81 5.32 3.72
C ARG A 200 2.70 5.45 4.73
N ILE A 201 2.30 4.31 5.26
CA ILE A 201 1.27 4.21 6.30
C ILE A 201 1.66 3.12 7.29
N LEU A 202 1.47 3.39 8.59
CA LEU A 202 1.67 2.40 9.64
C LEU A 202 0.46 1.48 9.75
N ASP A 203 0.70 0.22 10.13
CA ASP A 203 -0.35 -0.75 10.37
C ASP A 203 -1.47 -0.29 11.35
N PRO A 204 -1.21 0.45 12.44
CA PRO A 204 -2.28 0.91 13.33
C PRO A 204 -3.11 2.05 12.71
N GLN A 205 -2.52 2.83 11.80
CA GLN A 205 -3.26 3.86 11.07
C GLN A 205 -4.23 3.21 10.09
N ILE A 206 -3.82 2.15 9.39
CA ILE A 206 -4.74 1.34 8.58
C ILE A 206 -5.90 0.84 9.45
N LEU A 207 -5.62 0.26 10.61
CA LEU A 207 -6.67 -0.25 11.49
C LEU A 207 -7.67 0.85 11.91
N ALA A 208 -7.19 2.07 12.16
CA ALA A 208 -8.03 3.20 12.53
C ALA A 208 -8.86 3.75 11.37
N GLN A 209 -8.30 3.80 10.16
CA GLN A 209 -8.87 4.57 9.04
C GLN A 209 -9.48 3.73 7.92
N ALA A 210 -9.09 2.46 7.77
CA ALA A 210 -9.56 1.60 6.68
C ALA A 210 -11.08 1.53 6.65
N GLN A 211 -11.63 1.48 5.44
CA GLN A 211 -13.06 1.43 5.16
C GLN A 211 -13.39 0.30 4.19
N THR A 212 -14.66 -0.09 4.13
CA THR A 212 -15.13 -1.05 3.12
C THR A 212 -14.81 -0.55 1.73
N GLY A 213 -14.13 -1.37 0.94
CA GLY A 213 -13.73 -1.06 -0.44
C GLY A 213 -12.28 -0.62 -0.61
N ASP A 214 -11.58 -0.27 0.47
CA ASP A 214 -10.14 -0.01 0.43
C ASP A 214 -9.39 -1.32 0.16
N LEU A 215 -8.17 -1.25 -0.38
CA LEU A 215 -7.44 -2.43 -0.86
C LEU A 215 -6.11 -2.60 -0.13
N LEU A 216 -5.71 -3.86 0.09
CA LEU A 216 -4.29 -4.21 0.22
C LEU A 216 -3.83 -4.94 -1.04
N ILE A 217 -2.71 -4.50 -1.59
CA ILE A 217 -2.13 -5.06 -2.81
C ILE A 217 -0.73 -5.56 -2.49
N PHE A 218 -0.47 -6.83 -2.78
CA PHE A 218 0.71 -7.55 -2.31
C PHE A 218 1.67 -7.86 -3.46
N ARG A 219 2.95 -7.87 -3.11
CA ARG A 219 4.03 -8.40 -3.92
C ARG A 219 4.74 -9.48 -3.11
N THR A 220 4.57 -10.73 -3.50
CA THR A 220 5.21 -11.89 -2.85
C THR A 220 6.71 -11.97 -3.14
N ARG A 221 7.45 -12.64 -2.23
CA ARG A 221 8.87 -12.97 -2.40
C ARG A 221 9.03 -14.29 -3.17
N GLY A 222 9.95 -14.34 -4.15
CA GLY A 222 10.40 -15.60 -4.76
C GLY A 222 10.63 -15.55 -6.28
N THR A 223 11.35 -16.56 -6.78
CA THR A 223 11.78 -16.70 -8.19
C THR A 223 10.65 -17.14 -9.13
N LEU A 224 9.70 -17.95 -8.65
CA LEU A 224 8.55 -18.40 -9.43
C LEU A 224 7.54 -17.27 -9.66
N GLN A 225 7.44 -16.35 -8.70
CA GLN A 225 6.56 -15.17 -8.76
C GLN A 225 7.16 -14.05 -9.61
N ASN A 226 8.50 -14.00 -9.76
CA ASN A 226 9.13 -13.18 -10.82
C ASN A 226 8.64 -13.60 -12.21
N LEU A 227 8.42 -14.90 -12.45
CA LEU A 227 7.89 -15.39 -13.72
C LEU A 227 6.42 -14.97 -13.91
N GLN A 228 5.60 -15.06 -12.86
CA GLN A 228 4.21 -14.53 -12.88
C GLN A 228 4.18 -13.04 -13.19
N ARG A 229 4.98 -12.21 -12.50
CA ARG A 229 5.12 -10.77 -12.77
C ARG A 229 5.58 -10.48 -14.20
N SER A 230 6.43 -11.35 -14.76
CA SER A 230 6.89 -11.23 -16.14
C SER A 230 5.79 -11.57 -17.17
N ILE A 231 4.84 -12.46 -16.82
CA ILE A 231 3.70 -12.84 -17.66
C ILE A 231 2.56 -11.80 -17.54
N THR A 232 2.21 -11.41 -16.32
CA THR A 232 1.15 -10.43 -16.03
C THR A 232 1.58 -8.99 -16.31
N ARG A 233 2.88 -8.76 -16.50
CA ARG A 233 3.51 -7.42 -16.59
C ARG A 233 3.08 -6.51 -15.44
N SER A 234 2.82 -7.09 -14.28
CA SER A 234 2.43 -6.38 -13.06
C SER A 234 3.42 -6.70 -11.95
N ASP A 235 3.84 -5.68 -11.20
CA ASP A 235 4.72 -5.84 -10.05
C ASP A 235 4.03 -6.48 -8.83
N TYR A 236 2.72 -6.69 -8.91
CA TYR A 236 1.84 -7.16 -7.84
C TYR A 236 1.10 -8.43 -8.26
N ASP A 237 0.99 -9.37 -7.33
CA ASP A 237 0.53 -10.74 -7.61
C ASP A 237 -0.70 -11.14 -6.79
N HIS A 238 -1.07 -10.34 -5.79
CA HIS A 238 -2.29 -10.58 -5.01
C HIS A 238 -2.95 -9.29 -4.54
N ILE A 239 -4.26 -9.35 -4.32
CA ILE A 239 -5.08 -8.21 -3.88
C ILE A 239 -6.22 -8.70 -2.99
N VAL A 240 -6.49 -7.95 -1.93
CA VAL A 240 -7.64 -8.16 -1.04
C VAL A 240 -8.32 -6.82 -0.79
N MET A 241 -9.59 -6.87 -0.39
CA MET A 241 -10.38 -5.68 -0.07
C MET A 241 -10.74 -5.67 1.41
N PHE A 242 -10.69 -4.50 2.03
CA PHE A 242 -11.21 -4.33 3.38
C PHE A 242 -12.73 -4.41 3.37
N LEU A 243 -13.28 -5.13 4.35
CA LEU A 243 -14.68 -5.06 4.75
C LEU A 243 -14.71 -4.55 6.19
N LYS A 244 -15.38 -3.43 6.42
CA LYS A 244 -15.54 -2.83 7.73
C LYS A 244 -17.00 -2.76 8.11
N ASN A 245 -17.30 -3.40 9.22
CA ASN A 245 -18.55 -3.26 9.95
C ASN A 245 -18.29 -2.36 11.18
N PRO A 246 -19.16 -1.39 11.51
CA PRO A 246 -18.96 -0.51 12.68
C PRO A 246 -18.70 -1.22 14.02
N TRP A 247 -19.10 -2.47 14.16
CA TRP A 247 -19.00 -3.22 15.44
C TRP A 247 -17.85 -4.22 15.50
N GLU A 248 -17.09 -4.40 14.41
CA GLU A 248 -16.10 -5.46 14.29
C GLU A 248 -14.75 -4.94 13.77
N ASP A 249 -13.72 -5.75 13.97
CA ASP A 249 -12.41 -5.47 13.39
C ASP A 249 -12.48 -5.51 11.86
N PRO A 250 -11.71 -4.65 11.15
CA PRO A 250 -11.63 -4.73 9.69
C PRO A 250 -11.23 -6.13 9.22
N MET A 251 -12.01 -6.66 8.29
CA MET A 251 -11.79 -7.96 7.67
C MET A 251 -11.11 -7.78 6.31
N LEU A 252 -10.23 -8.71 5.94
CA LEU A 252 -9.65 -8.84 4.62
C LEU A 252 -10.48 -9.84 3.83
N PHE A 253 -11.08 -9.38 2.74
CA PHE A 253 -11.88 -10.17 1.81
C PHE A 253 -11.08 -10.51 0.56
N GLU A 254 -10.97 -11.81 0.28
CA GLU A 254 -10.15 -12.31 -0.82
C GLU A 254 -10.75 -13.53 -1.49
N SER A 255 -10.20 -13.85 -2.67
CA SER A 255 -10.36 -15.17 -3.29
C SER A 255 -9.03 -15.89 -3.22
N SER A 256 -9.04 -17.11 -2.69
CA SER A 256 -7.89 -17.99 -2.49
C SER A 256 -8.09 -19.35 -3.15
N ASN A 257 -7.00 -19.97 -3.60
CA ASN A 257 -7.05 -21.32 -4.20
C ASN A 257 -7.67 -22.37 -3.27
N GLN A 258 -7.22 -22.37 -2.02
CA GLN A 258 -7.57 -23.40 -1.05
C GLN A 258 -8.98 -23.21 -0.48
N TYR A 259 -9.40 -21.97 -0.25
CA TYR A 259 -10.62 -21.70 0.51
C TYR A 259 -11.73 -21.02 -0.31
N GLY A 260 -11.48 -20.69 -1.58
CA GLY A 260 -12.45 -19.93 -2.37
C GLY A 260 -12.52 -18.47 -1.89
N VAL A 261 -13.72 -17.90 -1.97
CA VAL A 261 -14.01 -16.54 -1.47
C VAL A 261 -14.23 -16.57 0.03
N ILE A 262 -13.39 -15.86 0.76
CA ILE A 262 -13.36 -15.83 2.22
C ILE A 262 -13.15 -14.41 2.75
N SER A 263 -13.44 -14.23 4.04
CA SER A 263 -13.01 -13.07 4.81
C SER A 263 -12.30 -13.51 6.09
N PHE A 264 -11.28 -12.78 6.53
CA PHE A 264 -10.58 -13.05 7.79
C PHE A 264 -10.07 -11.76 8.43
N SER A 265 -9.86 -11.76 9.74
CA SER A 265 -9.47 -10.56 10.48
C SER A 265 -8.12 -9.98 10.04
N TYR A 266 -8.07 -8.67 9.81
CA TYR A 266 -6.81 -7.94 9.59
C TYR A 266 -5.90 -8.03 10.82
N LYS A 267 -6.44 -8.01 12.04
CA LYS A 267 -5.64 -8.21 13.25
C LYS A 267 -5.01 -9.59 13.29
N ARG A 268 -5.70 -10.64 12.81
CA ARG A 268 -5.13 -11.99 12.68
C ARG A 268 -3.96 -11.99 11.70
N PHE A 269 -4.12 -11.39 10.51
CA PHE A 269 -3.05 -11.22 9.53
C PHE A 269 -1.78 -10.57 10.13
N VAL A 270 -1.99 -9.51 10.89
CA VAL A 270 -0.93 -8.74 11.56
C VAL A 270 -0.30 -9.57 12.68
N LYS A 271 -1.10 -10.18 13.58
CA LYS A 271 -0.63 -11.02 14.71
C LYS A 271 0.14 -12.25 14.25
N ALA A 272 -0.30 -12.92 13.19
CA ALA A 272 0.38 -14.07 12.59
C ALA A 272 1.67 -13.69 11.85
N LYS A 273 1.99 -12.40 11.75
CA LYS A 273 3.14 -11.86 11.00
C LYS A 273 3.14 -12.29 9.52
N SER A 274 1.97 -12.57 8.94
CA SER A 274 1.81 -13.02 7.56
C SER A 274 2.39 -12.01 6.55
N TYR A 275 2.43 -10.72 6.91
CA TYR A 275 3.07 -9.66 6.12
C TYR A 275 4.56 -9.91 5.81
N LYS A 276 5.28 -10.73 6.61
CA LYS A 276 6.70 -11.03 6.41
C LYS A 276 6.98 -11.83 5.13
N ASN A 277 5.97 -12.49 4.58
CA ASN A 277 6.09 -13.31 3.37
C ASN A 277 6.05 -12.47 2.09
N TYR A 278 5.79 -11.17 2.22
CA TYR A 278 5.71 -10.24 1.11
C TYR A 278 6.96 -9.35 1.08
N GLU A 279 7.38 -9.00 -0.14
CA GLU A 279 8.43 -8.01 -0.39
C GLU A 279 7.89 -6.60 -0.14
N LYS A 280 6.65 -6.37 -0.58
CA LYS A 280 5.97 -5.07 -0.52
C LYS A 280 4.48 -5.27 -0.38
N ILE A 281 3.84 -4.43 0.44
CA ILE A 281 2.39 -4.35 0.57
C ILE A 281 1.99 -2.90 0.39
N LEU A 282 0.99 -2.65 -0.45
CA LEU A 282 0.37 -1.35 -0.62
C LEU A 282 -0.99 -1.31 0.06
N TYR A 283 -1.31 -0.17 0.65
CA TYR A 283 -2.68 0.23 1.01
C TYR A 283 -3.18 1.24 -0.03
N LYS A 284 -4.39 1.02 -0.53
CA LYS A 284 -5.04 1.84 -1.56
C LYS A 284 -6.44 2.25 -1.09
N PRO A 285 -6.65 3.49 -0.64
CA PRO A 285 -7.97 3.92 -0.18
C PRO A 285 -8.92 4.12 -1.37
N LEU A 286 -10.18 3.76 -1.20
CA LEU A 286 -11.26 4.06 -2.13
C LEU A 286 -11.93 5.37 -1.69
N LEU A 287 -11.81 6.41 -2.50
CA LEU A 287 -12.25 7.78 -2.21
C LEU A 287 -13.58 8.11 -2.89
N ASN A 288 -14.24 9.15 -2.39
CA ASN A 288 -15.49 9.70 -2.91
C ASN A 288 -16.66 8.69 -2.94
N VAL A 289 -16.69 7.76 -1.99
CA VAL A 289 -17.77 6.78 -1.83
C VAL A 289 -18.55 7.07 -0.55
N SER A 290 -19.87 7.26 -0.69
CA SER A 290 -20.77 7.51 0.44
C SER A 290 -20.86 6.30 1.37
N GLU A 291 -21.19 6.54 2.64
CA GLU A 291 -21.39 5.49 3.64
C GLU A 291 -22.42 4.44 3.20
N ASN A 292 -23.56 4.87 2.63
CA ASN A 292 -24.58 3.95 2.08
C ASN A 292 -24.01 3.04 0.98
N ASN A 293 -23.15 3.57 0.10
CA ASN A 293 -22.51 2.76 -0.92
C ASN A 293 -21.50 1.78 -0.31
N ARG A 294 -20.81 2.15 0.78
CA ARG A 294 -19.93 1.22 1.51
C ARG A 294 -20.71 0.09 2.18
N LEU A 295 -21.87 0.38 2.77
CA LEU A 295 -22.76 -0.65 3.32
C LEU A 295 -23.29 -1.59 2.24
N LEU A 296 -23.69 -1.05 1.08
CA LEU A 296 -24.13 -1.88 -0.05
C LEU A 296 -23.00 -2.75 -0.60
N MET A 297 -21.78 -2.19 -0.69
CA MET A 297 -20.59 -2.94 -1.11
C MET A 297 -20.26 -4.08 -0.16
N TYR A 298 -20.36 -3.83 1.16
CA TYR A 298 -20.21 -4.86 2.19
C TYR A 298 -21.20 -6.01 1.95
N ALA A 299 -22.48 -5.70 1.77
CA ALA A 299 -23.51 -6.70 1.51
C ALA A 299 -23.25 -7.50 0.23
N TYR A 300 -22.76 -6.87 -0.84
CA TYR A 300 -22.38 -7.56 -2.06
C TYR A 300 -21.19 -8.50 -1.87
N ALA A 301 -20.18 -8.08 -1.11
CA ALA A 301 -19.01 -8.89 -0.81
C ALA A 301 -19.36 -10.11 0.06
N GLU A 302 -20.13 -9.91 1.13
CA GLU A 302 -20.65 -10.98 1.99
C GLU A 302 -21.42 -12.04 1.19
N ALA A 303 -22.25 -11.61 0.23
CA ALA A 303 -22.99 -12.52 -0.64
C ALA A 303 -22.11 -13.36 -1.60
N GLN A 304 -20.81 -13.09 -1.67
CA GLN A 304 -19.85 -13.91 -2.43
C GLN A 304 -19.12 -14.95 -1.55
N ILE A 305 -19.15 -14.82 -0.23
CA ILE A 305 -18.42 -15.74 0.68
C ILE A 305 -18.89 -17.18 0.45
N GLY A 306 -17.93 -18.11 0.42
CA GLY A 306 -18.17 -19.53 0.17
C GLY A 306 -18.26 -19.93 -1.31
N LYS A 307 -18.16 -18.98 -2.25
CA LYS A 307 -18.01 -19.31 -3.68
C LYS A 307 -16.60 -19.83 -3.97
N GLY A 308 -16.47 -20.69 -4.99
CA GLY A 308 -15.20 -21.31 -5.34
C GLY A 308 -14.16 -20.35 -5.91
N TYR A 309 -12.92 -20.82 -6.07
CA TYR A 309 -11.82 -20.12 -6.73
C TYR A 309 -11.60 -20.63 -8.16
N SER A 310 -11.13 -19.79 -9.08
CA SER A 310 -10.72 -20.22 -10.44
C SER A 310 -9.33 -19.71 -10.80
N LEU A 311 -8.38 -20.64 -10.95
CA LEU A 311 -7.04 -20.39 -11.49
C LEU A 311 -6.97 -20.09 -13.00
N SER A 312 -8.09 -19.98 -13.70
CA SER A 312 -8.02 -19.97 -15.16
C SER A 312 -7.71 -18.58 -15.75
N MET A 313 -6.43 -18.23 -15.75
CA MET A 313 -5.85 -17.26 -16.70
C MET A 313 -6.15 -17.63 -18.18
N MET A 314 -6.60 -18.86 -18.48
CA MET A 314 -7.09 -19.29 -19.80
C MET A 314 -8.54 -18.86 -20.14
N LYS A 315 -9.24 -18.14 -19.26
CA LYS A 315 -10.55 -17.54 -19.56
C LYS A 315 -10.53 -16.38 -20.57
N PHE A 316 -9.38 -16.02 -21.14
CA PHE A 316 -9.34 -15.15 -22.32
C PHE A 316 -10.14 -15.72 -23.52
N PHE A 317 -10.44 -17.03 -23.55
CA PHE A 317 -11.13 -17.68 -24.68
C PHE A 317 -12.47 -18.40 -24.38
N LYS A 318 -13.02 -18.39 -23.15
CA LYS A 318 -14.39 -18.93 -22.88
C LYS A 318 -15.17 -18.10 -21.85
N LYS A 319 -16.49 -17.99 -22.06
CA LYS A 319 -17.47 -17.33 -21.17
C LYS A 319 -17.27 -17.80 -19.72
N SER A 320 -16.97 -16.87 -18.80
CA SER A 320 -16.82 -17.19 -17.38
C SER A 320 -18.16 -17.57 -16.77
N THR A 321 -18.16 -18.62 -15.94
CA THR A 321 -19.27 -18.96 -15.05
C THR A 321 -19.06 -18.25 -13.71
N ARG A 322 -20.12 -17.62 -13.16
CA ARG A 322 -20.13 -16.78 -11.94
C ARG A 322 -19.85 -17.54 -10.62
N GLN A 323 -19.20 -18.69 -10.67
CA GLN A 323 -18.98 -19.57 -9.53
C GLN A 323 -17.54 -19.57 -9.01
N ASN A 324 -16.58 -19.08 -9.81
CA ASN A 324 -15.16 -19.16 -9.48
C ASN A 324 -14.40 -17.86 -9.84
N PHE A 325 -13.68 -17.25 -8.88
CA PHE A 325 -12.98 -15.96 -9.05
C PHE A 325 -11.45 -16.06 -8.96
N PHE A 326 -10.75 -15.22 -9.71
CA PHE A 326 -9.38 -14.79 -9.37
C PHE A 326 -9.42 -13.60 -8.39
N CYS A 327 -8.37 -13.34 -7.62
CA CYS A 327 -8.39 -12.33 -6.56
C CYS A 327 -8.78 -10.92 -7.07
N SER A 328 -8.16 -10.43 -8.16
CA SER A 328 -8.53 -9.15 -8.78
C SER A 328 -9.86 -9.19 -9.56
N GLU A 329 -10.25 -10.34 -10.09
CA GLU A 329 -11.56 -10.53 -10.74
C GLU A 329 -12.70 -10.36 -9.74
N LEU A 330 -12.53 -10.88 -8.51
CA LEU A 330 -13.49 -10.72 -7.43
C LEU A 330 -13.68 -9.24 -7.09
N ILE A 331 -12.59 -8.49 -6.92
CA ILE A 331 -12.66 -7.06 -6.59
C ILE A 331 -13.30 -6.26 -7.74
N ALA A 332 -12.89 -6.54 -8.99
CA ALA A 332 -13.49 -5.91 -10.16
C ALA A 332 -15.00 -6.20 -10.25
N TYR A 333 -15.43 -7.42 -9.92
CA TYR A 333 -16.83 -7.82 -9.89
C TYR A 333 -17.63 -7.04 -8.85
N ILE A 334 -17.10 -6.88 -7.63
CA ILE A 334 -17.75 -6.05 -6.61
C ILE A 334 -17.84 -4.59 -7.06
N TYR A 335 -16.76 -4.03 -7.62
CA TYR A 335 -16.79 -2.66 -8.15
C TYR A 335 -17.76 -2.49 -9.33
N GLN A 336 -17.93 -3.53 -10.16
CA GLN A 336 -18.93 -3.54 -11.23
C GLN A 336 -20.36 -3.59 -10.68
N LEU A 337 -20.64 -4.39 -9.63
CA LEU A 337 -21.94 -4.37 -8.94
C LEU A 337 -22.27 -3.00 -8.32
N MET A 338 -21.26 -2.29 -7.84
CA MET A 338 -21.40 -0.91 -7.37
C MET A 338 -21.60 0.10 -8.50
N GLY A 339 -21.39 -0.31 -9.76
CA GLY A 339 -21.40 0.54 -10.93
C GLY A 339 -20.21 1.50 -10.99
N PHE A 340 -19.09 1.15 -10.35
CA PHE A 340 -17.81 1.87 -10.45
C PHE A 340 -16.99 1.42 -11.65
N ILE A 341 -17.21 0.19 -12.13
CA ILE A 341 -16.66 -0.31 -13.39
C ILE A 341 -17.83 -0.53 -14.36
N PRO A 342 -17.73 -0.12 -15.64
CA PRO A 342 -18.78 -0.38 -16.64
C PRO A 342 -19.11 -1.87 -16.74
N GLU A 343 -20.40 -2.20 -16.94
CA GLU A 343 -20.83 -3.60 -17.17
C GLU A 343 -20.24 -4.21 -18.46
N THR A 344 -19.82 -3.37 -19.40
CA THR A 344 -19.18 -3.77 -20.65
C THR A 344 -17.76 -4.28 -20.46
N GLU A 345 -17.08 -3.87 -19.37
CA GLU A 345 -15.74 -4.33 -19.04
C GLU A 345 -15.79 -5.74 -18.44
N LYS A 346 -14.84 -6.58 -18.84
CA LYS A 346 -14.78 -7.95 -18.33
C LYS A 346 -14.00 -7.97 -17.01
N CYS A 347 -14.61 -8.42 -15.91
CA CYS A 347 -13.93 -8.49 -14.62
C CYS A 347 -12.62 -9.30 -14.66
N CYS A 348 -12.56 -10.34 -15.52
CA CYS A 348 -11.36 -11.17 -15.69
C CYS A 348 -10.21 -10.51 -16.46
N SER A 349 -10.40 -9.30 -17.02
CA SER A 349 -9.29 -8.55 -17.64
C SER A 349 -8.50 -7.71 -16.63
N PHE A 350 -8.93 -7.64 -15.37
CA PHE A 350 -8.23 -6.91 -14.32
C PHE A 350 -7.26 -7.81 -13.56
N LEU A 351 -6.04 -7.32 -13.40
CA LEU A 351 -4.93 -7.86 -12.64
C LEU A 351 -4.64 -6.94 -11.43
N PRO A 352 -3.94 -7.42 -10.38
CA PRO A 352 -3.69 -6.63 -9.18
C PRO A 352 -3.03 -5.27 -9.46
N GLY A 353 -2.05 -5.22 -10.38
CA GLY A 353 -1.41 -3.96 -10.77
C GLY A 353 -2.33 -2.92 -11.39
N ASN A 354 -3.47 -3.32 -11.98
CA ASN A 354 -4.44 -2.36 -12.54
C ASN A 354 -5.09 -1.48 -11.46
N PHE A 355 -4.96 -1.84 -10.18
CA PHE A 355 -5.48 -1.08 -9.04
C PHE A 355 -4.41 -0.20 -8.37
N THR A 356 -3.21 -0.08 -8.97
CA THR A 356 -2.07 0.69 -8.44
C THR A 356 -1.78 1.95 -9.26
N ASP A 357 -0.99 2.89 -8.74
CA ASP A 357 -0.57 4.09 -9.50
C ASP A 357 0.37 3.77 -10.68
N GLU A 358 0.88 2.55 -10.77
CA GLU A 358 1.71 2.08 -11.88
C GLU A 358 0.89 1.91 -13.17
N ASP A 359 -0.41 1.66 -13.04
CA ASP A 359 -1.31 1.43 -14.16
C ASP A 359 -2.54 2.35 -14.11
N LYS A 360 -2.55 3.33 -15.01
CA LYS A 360 -3.60 4.35 -15.08
C LYS A 360 -4.80 3.95 -15.93
N ARG A 361 -4.98 2.66 -16.22
CA ARG A 361 -6.08 2.21 -17.09
C ARG A 361 -7.42 2.12 -16.36
N LEU A 362 -7.43 2.07 -15.04
CA LEU A 362 -8.64 1.94 -14.24
C LEU A 362 -9.13 3.32 -13.76
N ASP A 363 -10.02 3.93 -14.54
CA ASP A 363 -10.80 5.09 -14.12
C ASP A 363 -12.17 4.62 -13.63
N LEU A 364 -12.46 4.85 -12.35
CA LEU A 364 -13.74 4.47 -11.76
C LEU A 364 -14.85 5.49 -12.11
N LEU A 365 -16.06 4.98 -12.31
CA LEU A 365 -17.26 5.77 -12.56
C LEU A 365 -17.85 6.35 -11.26
N LYS A 366 -18.89 7.20 -11.41
CA LYS A 366 -19.62 7.83 -10.29
C LYS A 366 -18.75 8.67 -9.35
N SER A 367 -17.69 9.27 -9.89
CA SER A 367 -16.70 10.07 -9.15
C SER A 367 -15.91 9.30 -8.08
N ALA A 368 -16.11 7.99 -7.95
CA ALA A 368 -15.27 7.14 -7.11
C ALA A 368 -13.84 7.16 -7.64
N GLN A 369 -12.85 7.05 -6.77
CA GLN A 369 -11.44 7.10 -7.16
C GLN A 369 -10.61 6.19 -6.26
N LEU A 370 -9.61 5.51 -6.82
CA LEU A 370 -8.56 4.94 -6.01
C LEU A 370 -7.56 6.06 -5.66
N GLY A 371 -7.34 6.29 -4.36
CA GLY A 371 -6.38 7.28 -3.86
C GLY A 371 -4.93 6.85 -4.12
N PRO A 372 -3.91 7.56 -3.62
CA PRO A 372 -2.51 7.23 -3.90
C PRO A 372 -2.06 5.89 -3.28
N ASP A 373 -0.99 5.30 -3.82
CA ASP A 373 -0.35 4.10 -3.25
C ASP A 373 0.41 4.43 -1.95
N TYR A 374 0.01 3.80 -0.83
CA TYR A 374 0.76 3.86 0.43
C TYR A 374 1.51 2.55 0.67
N ILE A 375 2.83 2.57 0.83
CA ILE A 375 3.58 1.40 1.30
C ILE A 375 3.26 1.18 2.78
N VAL A 376 2.85 -0.05 3.13
CA VAL A 376 2.51 -0.40 4.51
C VAL A 376 3.76 -0.78 5.29
N ASP A 377 3.95 -0.13 6.44
CA ASP A 377 4.98 -0.46 7.41
C ASP A 377 4.37 -1.07 8.68
N PHE A 378 4.81 -2.30 8.99
CA PHE A 378 4.41 -3.04 10.19
C PHE A 378 5.46 -2.81 11.28
N TYR A 379 5.25 -1.76 12.09
CA TYR A 379 6.28 -1.23 13.00
C TYR A 379 6.18 -1.80 14.42
N TYR A 380 4.97 -2.17 14.86
CA TYR A 380 4.68 -2.48 16.27
C TYR A 380 4.78 -3.95 16.68
N LEU A 381 5.36 -4.82 15.85
CA LEU A 381 5.38 -6.27 16.11
C LEU A 381 6.77 -6.94 16.04
N GLN A 382 7.83 -6.16 16.19
CA GLN A 382 9.17 -6.73 16.35
C GLN A 382 9.31 -7.43 17.70
#